data_AF-A0AAD6VSU9-F1
#
_entry.id   AF-A0AAD6VSU9-F1
#
_cell.length_a   1.000
_cell.length_b   1.000
_cell.length_c   1.000
_cell.angle_alpha   90.00
_cell.angle_beta   90.00
_cell.angle_gamma   90.00
#
_symmetry.space_group_name_H-M   'P 1'
#
loop_
_entity.id
_entity.type
_entity.pdbx_description
1 polymer ?
#
loop_
_entity_poly.entity_id
_entity_poly.type
_entity_poly.pdbx_seq_one_letter_code
_entity_poly.pdbx_strand_id
1 'polypeptide(L)'
;TAKDALQWFTAQKHEWLLFFDNADEPNIDLNKFFPPCKHGNIIITTRNPGLCVYAGANTHVDNMEEEDAAVLLLKTAALEDVSRNTTKELAYLPLAIIQAGAFIARSKNLEGFLTIYATNKSRLLNEKPRQSHDSYEWTVYTTWQMSFNRLSPLAARFLQLCSLLHHKGISEEFFINASKYRFTSAIPTYEDLGDSLAFLSEFVLPGETWNSLRFQDITADIMAYSLMEFNSDQAMFSMHPLVHDWCQSIIIDQEACH
;
A
#
# COMPACT_ATOMS: atom_id res chain seq x y z
N THR A 1 -4.96 -2.19 32.24
CA THR A 1 -5.91 -2.19 31.10
C THR A 1 -5.83 -0.85 30.37
N ALA A 2 -6.46 -0.71 29.18
CA ALA A 2 -6.51 0.59 28.49
C ALA A 2 -7.08 1.70 29.41
N LYS A 3 -8.15 1.39 30.15
CA LYS A 3 -8.75 2.31 31.13
C LYS A 3 -7.77 2.78 32.21
N ASP A 4 -6.97 1.86 32.77
CA ASP A 4 -5.99 2.22 33.80
C ASP A 4 -4.88 3.10 33.23
N ALA A 5 -4.45 2.84 31.98
CA ALA A 5 -3.47 3.69 31.30
C ALA A 5 -4.01 5.11 31.08
N LEU A 6 -5.27 5.25 30.64
CA LEU A 6 -5.91 6.58 30.49
C LEU A 6 -5.99 7.33 31.82
N GLN A 7 -6.36 6.64 32.90
CA GLN A 7 -6.38 7.23 34.24
C GLN A 7 -4.98 7.65 34.68
N TRP A 8 -3.97 6.83 34.40
CA TRP A 8 -2.58 7.14 34.72
C TRP A 8 -2.10 8.38 33.97
N PHE A 9 -2.33 8.49 32.66
CA PHE A 9 -1.97 9.68 31.86
C PHE A 9 -2.68 10.94 32.35
N THR A 10 -3.98 10.82 32.65
CA THR A 10 -4.80 11.94 33.15
C THR A 10 -4.30 12.46 34.50
N ALA A 11 -3.81 11.56 35.36
CA ALA A 11 -3.32 11.91 36.70
C ALA A 11 -1.90 12.50 36.72
N GLN A 12 -1.17 12.48 35.61
CA GLN A 12 0.18 13.04 35.55
C GLN A 12 0.15 14.56 35.71
N LYS A 13 1.13 15.10 36.44
CA LYS A 13 1.30 16.54 36.66
C LYS A 13 2.21 17.21 35.62
N HIS A 14 2.91 16.41 34.82
CA HIS A 14 3.85 16.86 33.81
C HIS A 14 3.38 16.42 32.41
N GLU A 15 3.91 17.11 31.40
CA GLU A 15 3.72 16.75 29.99
C GLU A 15 4.23 15.33 29.74
N TRP A 16 3.46 14.58 28.96
CA TRP A 16 3.79 13.23 28.52
C TRP A 16 3.65 13.15 27.00
N LEU A 17 4.21 12.10 26.42
CA LEU A 17 4.07 11.77 25.01
C LEU A 17 3.48 10.37 24.91
N LEU A 18 2.35 10.24 24.19
CA LEU A 18 1.71 8.97 23.88
C LEU A 18 1.89 8.69 22.39
N PHE A 19 2.41 7.52 22.06
CA PHE A 19 2.61 7.08 20.70
C PHE A 19 1.64 5.95 20.37
N PHE A 20 0.75 6.17 19.41
CA PHE A 20 -0.03 5.12 18.79
C PHE A 20 0.69 4.66 17.53
N ASP A 21 1.31 3.49 17.62
CA ASP A 21 2.01 2.89 16.48
C ASP A 21 1.09 2.02 15.64
N ASN A 22 1.15 2.14 14.32
CA ASN A 22 0.39 1.33 13.35
C ASN A 22 -1.12 1.29 13.66
N ALA A 23 -1.72 2.46 13.92
CA ALA A 23 -3.16 2.60 14.17
C ALA A 23 -3.97 2.49 12.87
N ASP A 24 -3.89 1.35 12.20
CA ASP A 24 -4.40 1.17 10.83
C ASP A 24 -5.85 0.68 10.79
N GLU A 25 -6.35 0.07 11.86
CA GLU A 25 -7.66 -0.59 11.87
C GLU A 25 -8.81 0.43 11.75
N PRO A 26 -9.53 0.47 10.61
CA PRO A 26 -10.55 1.49 10.36
C PRO A 26 -11.78 1.36 11.26
N ASN A 27 -12.04 0.18 11.83
CA ASN A 27 -13.20 -0.05 12.69
C ASN A 27 -12.96 0.32 14.16
N ILE A 28 -11.74 0.74 14.52
CA ILE A 28 -11.41 1.18 15.88
C ILE A 28 -11.54 2.70 15.96
N ASP A 29 -12.48 3.16 16.78
CA ASP A 29 -12.56 4.58 17.18
C ASP A 29 -11.43 4.91 18.16
N LEU A 30 -10.34 5.45 17.62
CA LEU A 30 -9.13 5.75 18.37
C LEU A 30 -9.35 6.82 19.45
N ASN A 31 -10.35 7.69 19.29
CA ASN A 31 -10.69 8.74 20.26
C ASN A 31 -10.96 8.18 21.67
N LYS A 32 -11.53 6.97 21.75
CA LYS A 32 -11.81 6.27 23.02
C LYS A 32 -10.56 5.96 23.83
N PHE A 33 -9.39 6.03 23.21
CA PHE A 33 -8.09 5.78 23.82
C PHE A 33 -7.29 7.07 24.05
N PHE A 34 -7.88 8.24 23.85
CA PHE A 34 -7.22 9.50 24.18
C PHE A 34 -7.43 9.84 25.67
N PRO A 35 -6.35 10.17 26.42
CA PRO A 35 -6.50 10.62 27.80
C PRO A 35 -7.35 11.90 27.85
N PRO A 36 -8.45 11.94 28.64
CA PRO A 36 -9.37 13.08 28.69
C PRO A 36 -8.79 14.23 29.54
N CYS A 37 -7.68 14.80 29.09
CA CYS A 37 -6.97 15.90 29.75
C CYS A 37 -6.41 16.90 28.71
N LYS A 38 -5.96 18.07 29.19
CA LYS A 38 -5.48 19.18 28.34
C LYS A 38 -3.95 19.27 28.25
N HIS A 39 -3.25 18.32 28.87
CA HIS A 39 -1.79 18.22 28.89
C HIS A 39 -1.36 16.93 28.21
N GLY A 40 -0.13 16.91 27.71
CA GLY A 40 0.42 15.80 26.94
C GLY A 40 0.26 15.97 25.44
N ASN A 41 1.05 15.19 24.71
CA ASN A 41 1.10 15.17 23.26
C ASN A 41 0.84 13.75 22.76
N ILE A 42 0.12 13.62 21.64
CA ILE A 42 -0.16 12.34 21.01
C ILE A 42 0.46 12.35 19.61
N ILE A 43 1.23 11.32 19.30
CA ILE A 43 1.70 11.05 17.94
C ILE A 43 1.05 9.75 17.48
N ILE A 44 0.53 9.76 16.26
CA ILE A 44 -0.14 8.61 15.64
C ILE A 44 0.61 8.30 14.35
N THR A 45 1.12 7.08 14.21
CA THR A 45 1.54 6.54 12.92
C THR A 45 0.43 5.62 12.41
N THR A 46 0.03 5.82 11.16
CA THR A 46 -1.10 5.11 10.57
C THR A 46 -1.03 5.17 9.06
N ARG A 47 -1.54 4.13 8.42
CA ARG A 47 -1.86 4.06 6.99
C ARG A 47 -3.26 4.58 6.68
N ASN A 48 -4.11 4.70 7.70
CA ASN A 48 -5.49 5.12 7.56
C ASN A 48 -5.59 6.65 7.53
N PRO A 49 -5.82 7.28 6.36
CA PRO A 49 -5.94 8.73 6.27
C PRO A 49 -7.16 9.27 7.03
N GLY A 50 -8.14 8.41 7.33
CA GLY A 50 -9.30 8.74 8.13
C GLY A 50 -8.98 9.18 9.56
N LEU A 51 -7.78 8.91 10.10
CA LEU A 51 -7.38 9.40 11.42
C LEU A 51 -6.94 10.87 11.43
N CYS A 52 -6.79 11.52 10.27
CA CYS A 52 -6.43 12.94 10.18
C CYS A 52 -7.43 13.87 10.88
N VAL A 53 -8.68 13.44 11.10
CA VAL A 53 -9.68 14.20 11.88
C VAL A 53 -9.22 14.51 13.31
N TYR A 54 -8.35 13.66 13.87
CA TYR A 54 -7.84 13.81 15.23
C TYR A 54 -6.55 14.65 15.30
N ALA A 55 -5.93 14.95 14.16
CA ALA A 55 -4.61 15.54 14.11
C ALA A 55 -4.68 17.08 14.14
N GLY A 56 -3.97 17.72 15.09
CA GLY A 56 -3.74 19.16 15.04
C GLY A 56 -2.74 19.57 13.95
N ALA A 57 -1.86 18.64 13.56
CA ALA A 57 -0.96 18.71 12.42
C ALA A 57 -0.75 17.29 11.90
N ASN A 58 -0.66 17.14 10.57
CA ASN A 58 -0.35 15.86 9.94
C ASN A 58 0.76 16.04 8.91
N THR A 59 1.46 14.96 8.61
CA THR A 59 2.50 14.92 7.58
C THR A 59 2.39 13.59 6.86
N HIS A 60 2.17 13.65 5.56
CA HIS A 60 2.22 12.46 4.72
C HIS A 60 3.68 12.02 4.57
N VAL A 61 3.94 10.73 4.77
CA VAL A 61 5.26 10.13 4.58
C VAL A 61 5.26 9.48 3.20
N ASP A 62 5.88 10.15 2.24
CA ASP A 62 6.05 9.67 0.87
C ASP A 62 7.30 8.77 0.77
N ASN A 63 7.58 8.27 -0.43
CA ASN A 63 8.83 7.65 -0.81
C ASN A 63 10.04 8.54 -0.51
N MET A 64 11.21 7.91 -0.46
CA MET A 64 12.44 8.66 -0.23
C MET A 64 12.75 9.56 -1.43
N GLU A 65 13.29 10.73 -1.13
CA GLU A 65 13.98 11.53 -2.14
C GLU A 65 15.16 10.74 -2.73
N GLU A 66 15.48 11.02 -3.99
CA GLU A 66 16.47 10.25 -4.75
C GLU A 66 17.84 10.21 -4.06
N GLU A 67 18.28 11.34 -3.51
CA GLU A 67 19.52 11.46 -2.74
C GLU A 67 19.51 10.61 -1.47
N ASP A 68 18.42 10.65 -0.69
CA ASP A 68 18.32 9.90 0.55
C ASP A 68 18.22 8.39 0.29
N ALA A 69 17.53 8.00 -0.79
CA ALA A 69 17.46 6.62 -1.25
C ALA A 69 18.86 6.08 -1.62
N ALA A 70 19.67 6.88 -2.32
CA ALA A 70 21.04 6.52 -2.68
C ALA A 70 21.92 6.37 -1.44
N VAL A 71 21.83 7.32 -0.50
CA VAL A 71 22.55 7.27 0.79
C VAL A 71 22.18 6.02 1.59
N LEU A 72 20.88 5.67 1.63
CA LEU A 72 20.43 4.47 2.31
C LEU A 72 21.00 3.21 1.67
N LEU A 73 20.99 3.13 0.33
CA LEU A 73 21.54 1.98 -0.40
C LEU A 73 23.04 1.82 -0.18
N LEU A 74 23.81 2.91 -0.21
CA LEU A 74 25.26 2.88 0.06
C LEU A 74 25.55 2.31 1.44
N LYS A 75 24.80 2.76 2.45
CA LYS A 75 24.94 2.30 3.84
C LYS A 75 24.60 0.82 3.98
N THR A 76 23.48 0.37 3.40
CA THR A 76 23.00 -1.01 3.54
C THR A 76 23.81 -2.00 2.70
N ALA A 77 24.32 -1.57 1.54
CA ALA A 77 25.16 -2.38 0.67
C ALA A 77 26.65 -2.38 1.08
N ALA A 78 27.06 -1.50 2.00
CA ALA A 78 28.45 -1.23 2.36
C ALA A 78 29.31 -0.89 1.13
N LEU A 79 28.85 0.08 0.33
CA LEU A 79 29.48 0.56 -0.90
C LEU A 79 29.90 2.02 -0.77
N GLU A 80 30.85 2.44 -1.61
CA GLU A 80 31.29 3.83 -1.71
C GLU A 80 30.55 4.62 -2.79
N ASP A 81 30.06 3.94 -3.82
CA ASP A 81 29.29 4.53 -4.92
C ASP A 81 28.19 3.57 -5.41
N VAL A 82 27.09 4.14 -5.92
CA VAL A 82 25.95 3.41 -6.46
C VAL A 82 25.28 4.20 -7.58
N SER A 83 24.87 3.50 -8.62
CA SER A 83 24.09 4.11 -9.70
C SER A 83 22.72 4.55 -9.18
N ARG A 84 22.33 5.80 -9.48
CA ARG A 84 20.97 6.34 -9.26
C ARG A 84 19.88 5.47 -9.91
N ASN A 85 20.22 4.74 -10.97
CA ASN A 85 19.27 3.83 -11.60
C ASN A 85 18.85 2.68 -10.66
N THR A 86 19.72 2.25 -9.74
CA THR A 86 19.41 1.14 -8.82
C THR A 86 18.31 1.50 -7.83
N THR A 87 18.35 2.69 -7.24
CA THR A 87 17.32 3.14 -6.30
C THR A 87 16.00 3.46 -7.00
N LYS A 88 16.08 3.95 -8.25
CA LYS A 88 14.92 4.16 -9.11
C LYS A 88 14.15 2.88 -9.42
N GLU A 89 14.85 1.80 -9.76
CA GLU A 89 14.24 0.47 -9.99
C GLU A 89 13.58 -0.11 -8.73
N LEU A 90 14.02 0.35 -7.55
CA LEU A 90 13.43 0.01 -6.25
C LEU A 90 12.33 1.00 -5.85
N ALA A 91 11.91 1.87 -6.77
CA ALA A 91 10.89 2.90 -6.61
C ALA A 91 11.07 3.77 -5.36
N TYR A 92 12.33 3.98 -4.94
CA TYR A 92 12.70 4.76 -3.77
C TYR A 92 12.03 4.33 -2.45
N LEU A 93 11.55 3.08 -2.38
CA LEU A 93 10.89 2.54 -1.20
C LEU A 93 11.97 2.11 -0.17
N PRO A 94 12.01 2.69 1.05
CA PRO A 94 13.07 2.42 2.02
C PRO A 94 13.29 0.93 2.29
N LEU A 95 12.19 0.16 2.47
CA LEU A 95 12.28 -1.26 2.78
C LEU A 95 12.81 -2.08 1.60
N ALA A 96 12.45 -1.74 0.35
CA ALA A 96 13.00 -2.38 -0.84
C ALA A 96 14.50 -2.08 -0.98
N ILE A 97 14.92 -0.85 -0.67
CA ILE A 97 16.31 -0.43 -0.67
C ILE A 97 17.13 -1.20 0.37
N ILE A 98 16.60 -1.36 1.59
CA ILE A 98 17.28 -2.14 2.65
C ILE A 98 17.46 -3.59 2.23
N GLN A 99 16.43 -4.23 1.68
CA GLN A 99 16.52 -5.61 1.18
C GLN A 99 17.52 -5.75 0.02
N ALA A 100 17.47 -4.82 -0.94
CA ALA A 100 18.42 -4.79 -2.05
C ALA A 100 19.86 -4.60 -1.57
N GLY A 101 20.10 -3.65 -0.66
CA GLY A 101 21.41 -3.41 -0.07
C GLY A 101 21.94 -4.63 0.67
N ALA A 102 21.11 -5.29 1.48
CA ALA A 102 21.48 -6.54 2.15
C ALA A 102 21.85 -7.66 1.15
N PHE A 103 21.10 -7.77 0.05
CA PHE A 103 21.42 -8.71 -1.03
C PHE A 103 22.76 -8.38 -1.71
N ILE A 104 22.99 -7.11 -2.05
CA ILE A 104 24.23 -6.64 -2.69
C ILE A 104 25.43 -6.85 -1.77
N ALA A 105 25.32 -6.46 -0.49
CA ALA A 105 26.37 -6.65 0.52
C ALA A 105 26.79 -8.11 0.65
N ARG A 106 25.82 -9.04 0.55
CA ARG A 106 26.04 -10.49 0.63
C ARG A 106 26.61 -11.08 -0.65
N SER A 107 26.06 -10.70 -1.81
CA SER A 107 26.46 -11.24 -3.11
C SER A 107 27.75 -10.61 -3.65
N LYS A 108 28.14 -9.44 -3.12
CA LYS A 108 29.25 -8.61 -3.60
C LYS A 108 29.14 -8.29 -5.10
N ASN A 109 27.92 -8.21 -5.62
CA ASN A 109 27.65 -8.02 -7.04
C ASN A 109 26.65 -6.89 -7.29
N LEU A 110 27.16 -5.64 -7.27
CA LEU A 110 26.35 -4.47 -7.62
C LEU A 110 26.02 -4.45 -9.11
N GLU A 111 27.00 -4.71 -9.98
CA GLU A 111 26.85 -4.60 -11.44
C GLU A 111 25.78 -5.54 -11.99
N GLY A 112 25.75 -6.79 -11.50
CA GLY A 112 24.76 -7.79 -11.89
C GLY A 112 23.44 -7.70 -11.11
N PHE A 113 23.34 -6.84 -10.09
CA PHE A 113 22.16 -6.77 -9.22
C PHE A 113 20.89 -6.52 -10.03
N LEU A 114 20.88 -5.50 -10.90
CA LEU A 114 19.68 -5.12 -11.66
C LEU A 114 19.24 -6.23 -12.62
N THR A 115 20.16 -6.98 -13.22
CA THR A 115 19.84 -8.13 -14.06
C THR A 115 19.18 -9.26 -13.27
N ILE A 116 19.70 -9.55 -12.07
CA ILE A 116 19.10 -10.54 -11.17
C ILE A 116 17.73 -10.03 -10.70
N TYR A 117 17.63 -8.75 -10.33
CA TYR A 117 16.41 -8.13 -9.84
C TYR A 117 15.28 -8.17 -10.87
N ALA A 118 15.55 -7.83 -12.12
CA ALA A 118 14.56 -7.85 -13.20
C ALA A 118 13.92 -9.23 -13.40
N THR A 119 14.66 -10.31 -13.17
CA THR A 119 14.19 -11.69 -13.37
C THR A 119 13.72 -12.39 -12.08
N ASN A 120 14.04 -11.83 -10.91
CA ASN A 120 13.79 -12.44 -9.60
C ASN A 120 13.10 -11.49 -8.61
N LYS A 121 12.48 -10.40 -9.08
CA LYS A 121 11.89 -9.34 -8.25
C LYS A 121 11.04 -9.91 -7.11
N SER A 122 10.08 -10.80 -7.41
CA SER A 122 9.21 -11.41 -6.41
C SER A 122 9.95 -12.21 -5.36
N ARG A 123 10.97 -12.98 -5.77
CA ARG A 123 11.79 -13.76 -4.83
C ARG A 123 12.59 -12.85 -3.91
N LEU A 124 13.22 -11.80 -4.45
CA LEU A 124 14.07 -10.89 -3.69
C LEU A 124 13.27 -10.03 -2.69
N LEU A 125 12.13 -9.50 -3.11
CA LEU A 125 11.26 -8.68 -2.26
C LEU A 125 10.47 -9.53 -1.23
N ASN A 126 10.46 -10.85 -1.38
CA ASN A 126 9.93 -11.79 -0.40
C ASN A 126 11.02 -12.45 0.47
N GLU A 127 12.31 -12.22 0.20
CA GLU A 127 13.41 -12.81 0.96
C GLU A 127 13.72 -11.96 2.19
N LYS A 128 13.72 -12.57 3.39
CA LYS A 128 14.20 -11.92 4.61
C LYS A 128 15.73 -11.85 4.59
N PRO A 129 16.34 -10.69 4.93
CA PRO A 129 17.77 -10.62 5.20
C PRO A 129 18.15 -11.64 6.28
N ARG A 130 19.20 -12.45 6.06
CA ARG A 130 19.66 -13.44 7.05
C ARG A 130 20.23 -12.80 8.32
N GLN A 131 20.73 -11.57 8.19
CA GLN A 131 21.23 -10.73 9.26
C GLN A 131 20.70 -9.32 8.97
N SER A 132 20.03 -8.74 9.95
CA SER A 132 19.47 -7.39 9.91
C SER A 132 19.87 -6.68 11.21
N HIS A 133 20.20 -5.40 11.15
CA HIS A 133 20.57 -4.61 12.33
C HIS A 133 19.36 -4.36 13.25
N ASP A 134 18.19 -4.46 12.66
CA ASP A 134 16.86 -4.20 13.16
C ASP A 134 16.11 -5.54 13.14
N SER A 135 15.44 -5.88 14.25
CA SER A 135 14.61 -7.08 14.38
C SER A 135 13.32 -7.00 13.55
N TYR A 136 13.33 -6.25 12.45
CA TYR A 136 12.18 -6.06 11.58
C TYR A 136 11.93 -7.35 10.80
N GLU A 137 10.83 -8.02 11.14
CA GLU A 137 10.55 -9.37 10.65
C GLU A 137 9.91 -9.38 9.27
N TRP A 138 9.49 -8.25 8.72
CA TRP A 138 8.68 -8.20 7.51
C TRP A 138 9.50 -7.82 6.28
N THR A 139 9.25 -8.54 5.19
CA THR A 139 9.71 -8.17 3.83
C THR A 139 8.70 -7.24 3.18
N VAL A 140 9.12 -6.58 2.10
CA VAL A 140 8.23 -5.77 1.28
C VAL A 140 6.94 -6.54 0.91
N TYR A 141 7.08 -7.76 0.38
CA TYR A 141 5.92 -8.56 -0.03
C TYR A 141 5.08 -9.06 1.14
N THR A 142 5.68 -9.45 2.25
CA THR A 142 4.89 -9.90 3.41
C THR A 142 4.08 -8.77 4.03
N THR A 143 4.60 -7.54 4.04
CA THR A 143 3.86 -6.36 4.53
C THR A 143 2.64 -6.09 3.67
N TRP A 144 2.74 -6.17 2.34
CA TRP A 144 1.61 -5.99 1.45
C TRP A 144 0.62 -7.15 1.50
N GLN A 145 1.10 -8.39 1.60
CA GLN A 145 0.24 -9.55 1.77
C GLN A 145 -0.63 -9.43 3.04
N MET A 146 -0.06 -8.92 4.14
CA MET A 146 -0.81 -8.67 5.36
C MET A 146 -1.90 -7.62 5.19
N SER A 147 -1.59 -6.51 4.53
CA SER A 147 -2.58 -5.48 4.19
C SER A 147 -3.69 -6.04 3.30
N PHE A 148 -3.32 -6.79 2.26
CA PHE A 148 -4.27 -7.36 1.30
C PHE A 148 -5.23 -8.37 1.94
N ASN A 149 -4.72 -9.20 2.86
CA ASN A 149 -5.54 -10.17 3.57
C ASN A 149 -6.59 -9.53 4.50
N ARG A 150 -6.47 -8.22 4.78
CA ARG A 150 -7.47 -7.46 5.56
C ARG A 150 -8.56 -6.83 4.70
N LEU A 151 -8.39 -6.78 3.38
CA LEU A 151 -9.37 -6.22 2.47
C LEU A 151 -10.62 -7.09 2.41
N SER A 152 -11.77 -6.45 2.18
CA SER A 152 -12.96 -7.18 1.76
C SER A 152 -12.72 -7.94 0.44
N PRO A 153 -13.42 -9.06 0.18
CA PRO A 153 -13.24 -9.82 -1.07
C PRO A 153 -13.43 -8.98 -2.34
N LEU A 154 -14.37 -8.02 -2.31
CA LEU A 154 -14.60 -7.12 -3.45
C LEU A 154 -13.46 -6.12 -3.62
N ALA A 155 -12.92 -5.55 -2.53
CA ALA A 155 -11.78 -4.65 -2.56
C ALA A 155 -10.50 -5.35 -3.04
N ALA A 156 -10.25 -6.57 -2.59
CA ALA A 156 -9.16 -7.41 -3.06
C ALA A 156 -9.23 -7.64 -4.59
N ARG A 157 -10.42 -8.01 -5.10
CA ARG A 157 -10.66 -8.19 -6.55
C ARG A 157 -10.52 -6.87 -7.32
N PHE A 158 -11.00 -5.75 -6.77
CA PHE A 158 -10.87 -4.43 -7.39
C PHE A 158 -9.39 -4.02 -7.50
N LEU A 159 -8.60 -4.23 -6.45
CA LEU A 159 -7.17 -3.95 -6.46
C LEU A 159 -6.42 -4.82 -7.49
N GLN A 160 -6.74 -6.11 -7.56
CA GLN A 160 -6.20 -7.02 -8.57
C GLN A 160 -6.53 -6.55 -9.99
N LEU A 161 -7.79 -6.16 -10.26
CA LEU A 161 -8.18 -5.60 -11.55
C LEU A 161 -7.42 -4.31 -11.88
N CYS A 162 -7.25 -3.41 -10.91
CA CYS A 162 -6.47 -2.19 -11.07
C CYS A 162 -5.00 -2.47 -11.40
N SER A 163 -4.44 -3.59 -10.90
CA SER A 163 -3.09 -4.02 -11.25
C SER A 163 -2.94 -4.43 -12.71
N LEU A 164 -4.03 -4.74 -13.42
CA LEU A 164 -4.00 -5.01 -14.86
C LEU A 164 -4.01 -3.73 -15.70
N LEU A 165 -4.34 -2.59 -15.10
CA LEU A 165 -4.26 -1.27 -15.73
C LEU A 165 -2.85 -0.68 -15.55
N HIS A 166 -2.59 0.46 -16.19
CA HIS A 166 -1.40 1.24 -15.85
C HIS A 166 -1.48 1.68 -14.38
N HIS A 167 -0.36 1.63 -13.65
CA HIS A 167 -0.28 1.90 -12.21
C HIS A 167 -0.62 3.36 -11.81
N LYS A 168 -0.94 4.23 -12.76
CA LYS A 168 -1.37 5.62 -12.59
C LYS A 168 -2.55 5.92 -13.50
N GLY A 169 -3.37 6.88 -13.09
CA GLY A 169 -4.44 7.43 -13.94
C GLY A 169 -5.71 6.57 -13.92
N ILE A 170 -5.92 5.80 -12.86
CA ILE A 170 -7.11 4.95 -12.71
C ILE A 170 -8.26 5.87 -12.27
N SER A 171 -9.29 6.03 -13.09
CA SER A 171 -10.44 6.90 -12.77
C SER A 171 -11.71 6.09 -12.54
N GLU A 172 -12.62 6.62 -11.72
CA GLU A 172 -13.97 6.04 -11.59
C GLU A 172 -14.72 6.06 -12.93
N GLU A 173 -14.52 7.12 -13.73
CA GLU A 173 -15.15 7.28 -15.05
C GLU A 173 -14.84 6.12 -15.99
N PHE A 174 -13.62 5.57 -15.93
CA PHE A 174 -13.25 4.37 -16.69
C PHE A 174 -14.21 3.20 -16.41
N PHE A 175 -14.49 2.93 -15.13
CA PHE A 175 -15.38 1.84 -14.72
C PHE A 175 -16.85 2.15 -15.01
N ILE A 176 -17.28 3.40 -14.84
CA ILE A 176 -18.61 3.87 -15.25
C ILE A 176 -18.81 3.58 -16.74
N ASN A 177 -17.86 3.94 -17.59
CA ASN A 177 -17.96 3.71 -19.02
C ASN A 177 -17.91 2.22 -19.36
N ALA A 178 -17.02 1.43 -18.73
CA ALA A 178 -16.98 -0.02 -18.88
C ALA A 178 -18.32 -0.69 -18.55
N SER A 179 -19.00 -0.25 -17.49
CA SER A 179 -20.32 -0.78 -17.11
C SER A 179 -21.40 -0.56 -18.17
N LYS A 180 -21.31 0.53 -18.95
CA LYS A 180 -22.26 0.85 -20.03
C LYS A 180 -22.07 -0.03 -21.26
N TYR A 181 -20.85 -0.50 -21.51
CA TYR A 181 -20.56 -1.40 -22.63
C TYR A 181 -21.22 -2.78 -22.48
N ARG A 182 -21.68 -3.13 -21.28
CA ARG A 182 -22.59 -4.28 -21.04
C ARG A 182 -23.86 -4.23 -21.91
N PHE A 183 -24.23 -3.06 -22.42
CA PHE A 183 -25.50 -2.81 -23.10
C PHE A 183 -25.38 -2.54 -24.61
N THR A 184 -24.16 -2.50 -25.17
CA THR A 184 -23.95 -2.28 -26.61
C THR A 184 -23.61 -3.59 -27.31
N SER A 185 -24.44 -3.99 -28.28
CA SER A 185 -24.37 -5.24 -29.06
C SER A 185 -23.19 -5.35 -30.05
N ALA A 186 -22.12 -4.58 -29.86
CA ALA A 186 -21.05 -4.38 -30.83
C ALA A 186 -19.64 -4.75 -30.31
N ILE A 187 -19.53 -5.68 -29.37
CA ILE A 187 -18.24 -6.25 -28.93
C ILE A 187 -18.13 -7.68 -29.47
N PRO A 188 -16.95 -8.12 -29.97
CA PRO A 188 -16.77 -9.46 -30.51
C PRO A 188 -17.17 -10.52 -29.48
N THR A 189 -17.81 -11.58 -29.97
CA THR A 189 -18.05 -12.84 -29.26
C THR A 189 -16.75 -13.34 -28.61
N TYR A 190 -16.50 -12.95 -27.36
CA TYR A 190 -15.57 -13.63 -26.47
C TYR A 190 -16.43 -14.24 -25.36
N GLU A 191 -16.31 -15.56 -25.21
CA GLU A 191 -16.99 -16.33 -24.15
C GLU A 191 -16.52 -15.92 -22.72
N ASP A 192 -15.49 -15.06 -22.61
CA ASP A 192 -14.76 -14.73 -21.37
C ASP A 192 -15.13 -13.40 -20.68
N LEU A 193 -16.11 -12.62 -21.18
CA LEU A 193 -16.49 -11.37 -20.49
C LEU A 193 -17.34 -11.57 -19.23
N GLY A 194 -17.76 -12.81 -18.94
CA GLY A 194 -18.66 -13.14 -17.83
C GLY A 194 -18.16 -12.63 -16.49
N ASP A 195 -16.88 -12.84 -16.18
CA ASP A 195 -16.30 -12.45 -14.89
C ASP A 195 -16.15 -10.94 -14.74
N SER A 196 -15.74 -10.24 -15.80
CA SER A 196 -15.66 -8.77 -15.80
C SER A 196 -17.04 -8.14 -15.64
N LEU A 197 -18.06 -8.70 -16.32
CA LEU A 197 -19.43 -8.23 -16.17
C LEU A 197 -19.99 -8.53 -14.78
N ALA A 198 -19.76 -9.73 -14.24
CA ALA A 198 -20.15 -10.09 -12.88
C ALA A 198 -19.53 -9.14 -11.85
N PHE A 199 -18.25 -8.83 -12.00
CA PHE A 199 -17.56 -7.86 -11.17
C PHE A 199 -18.17 -6.46 -11.27
N LEU A 200 -18.37 -5.93 -12.48
CA LEU A 200 -18.94 -4.59 -12.67
C LEU A 200 -20.38 -4.48 -12.13
N SER A 201 -21.16 -5.56 -12.15
CA SER A 201 -22.52 -5.54 -11.53
C SER A 201 -22.50 -5.29 -10.03
N GLU A 202 -21.40 -5.56 -9.33
CA GLU A 202 -21.28 -5.24 -7.90
C GLU A 202 -21.38 -3.73 -7.65
N PHE A 203 -21.14 -2.89 -8.66
CA PHE A 203 -21.17 -1.43 -8.57
C PHE A 203 -22.40 -0.80 -9.23
N VAL A 204 -23.39 -1.60 -9.64
CA VAL A 204 -24.58 -1.12 -10.36
C VAL A 204 -25.84 -1.37 -9.54
N LEU A 205 -26.62 -0.31 -9.29
CA LEU A 205 -27.92 -0.37 -8.62
C LEU A 205 -29.02 -0.89 -9.55
N PRO A 206 -30.17 -1.33 -9.00
CA PRO A 206 -31.37 -1.57 -9.80
C PRO A 206 -31.71 -0.35 -10.65
N GLY A 207 -32.00 -0.57 -11.94
CA GLY A 207 -32.18 0.52 -12.90
C GLY A 207 -30.89 1.02 -13.55
N GLU A 208 -29.82 0.20 -13.54
CA GLU A 208 -28.60 0.40 -14.33
C GLU A 208 -27.82 1.68 -13.98
N THR A 209 -27.99 2.15 -12.74
CA THR A 209 -27.31 3.35 -12.26
C THR A 209 -26.04 2.97 -11.50
N TRP A 210 -24.92 3.60 -11.85
CA TRP A 210 -23.66 3.39 -11.16
C TRP A 210 -23.71 3.84 -9.69
N ASN A 211 -23.15 3.03 -8.80
CA ASN A 211 -23.09 3.28 -7.36
C ASN A 211 -21.75 3.88 -6.96
N SER A 212 -21.60 5.19 -7.11
CA SER A 212 -20.37 5.90 -6.72
C SER A 212 -20.05 5.79 -5.23
N LEU A 213 -21.06 5.67 -4.36
CA LEU A 213 -20.82 5.48 -2.93
C LEU A 213 -20.13 4.14 -2.66
N ARG A 214 -20.59 3.05 -3.28
CA ARG A 214 -19.94 1.74 -3.14
C ARG A 214 -18.54 1.73 -3.74
N PHE A 215 -18.31 2.45 -4.84
CA PHE A 215 -16.96 2.63 -5.38
C PHE A 215 -16.04 3.37 -4.40
N GLN A 216 -16.55 4.43 -3.76
CA GLN A 216 -15.83 5.17 -2.71
C GLN A 216 -15.55 4.29 -1.49
N ASP A 217 -16.50 3.49 -1.03
CA ASP A 217 -16.31 2.58 0.10
C ASP A 217 -15.18 1.57 -0.19
N ILE A 218 -15.19 0.98 -1.39
CA ILE A 218 -14.18 0.01 -1.81
C ILE A 218 -12.80 0.65 -1.96
N THR A 219 -12.72 1.82 -2.59
CA THR A 219 -11.43 2.51 -2.73
C THR A 219 -10.91 3.03 -1.38
N ALA A 220 -11.78 3.47 -0.48
CA ALA A 220 -11.41 3.85 0.89
C ALA A 220 -10.87 2.67 1.70
N ASP A 221 -11.48 1.47 1.59
CA ASP A 221 -10.99 0.23 2.21
C ASP A 221 -9.54 -0.07 1.77
N ILE A 222 -9.26 0.05 0.47
CA ILE A 222 -7.92 -0.18 -0.08
C ILE A 222 -6.92 0.90 0.39
N MET A 223 -7.32 2.17 0.36
CA MET A 223 -6.47 3.30 0.76
C MET A 223 -6.14 3.27 2.26
N ALA A 224 -7.03 2.74 3.11
CA ALA A 224 -6.77 2.60 4.55
C ALA A 224 -5.54 1.74 4.87
N TYR A 225 -5.10 0.91 3.93
CA TYR A 225 -3.90 0.07 4.04
C TYR A 225 -2.74 0.52 3.13
N SER A 226 -2.85 1.72 2.53
CA SER A 226 -1.85 2.31 1.62
C SER A 226 -1.50 1.42 0.42
N LEU A 227 -2.46 0.63 -0.06
CA LEU A 227 -2.29 -0.19 -1.28
C LEU A 227 -2.67 0.59 -2.56
N MET A 228 -3.35 1.72 -2.38
CA MET A 228 -3.73 2.67 -3.42
C MET A 228 -3.71 4.06 -2.83
N GLU A 229 -3.50 5.06 -3.69
CA GLU A 229 -3.49 6.47 -3.33
C GLU A 229 -4.41 7.24 -4.28
N PHE A 230 -5.01 8.31 -3.78
CA PHE A 230 -5.85 9.20 -4.57
C PHE A 230 -5.20 10.57 -4.73
N ASN A 231 -5.00 10.99 -5.97
CA ASN A 231 -4.55 12.32 -6.31
C ASN A 231 -5.77 13.24 -6.47
N SER A 232 -5.94 14.17 -5.54
CA SER A 232 -7.08 15.12 -5.55
C SER A 232 -7.05 16.10 -6.73
N ASP A 233 -5.87 16.47 -7.21
CA ASP A 233 -5.72 17.47 -8.29
C ASP A 233 -6.14 16.89 -9.64
N GLN A 234 -5.86 15.61 -9.86
CA GLN A 234 -6.19 14.89 -11.09
C GLN A 234 -7.49 14.08 -10.97
N ALA A 235 -8.04 13.94 -9.76
CA ALA A 235 -9.16 13.06 -9.44
C ALA A 235 -8.93 11.61 -9.93
N MET A 236 -7.71 11.11 -9.73
CA MET A 236 -7.28 9.80 -10.22
C MET A 236 -6.59 9.00 -9.12
N PHE A 237 -6.79 7.70 -9.16
CA PHE A 237 -6.11 6.73 -8.32
C PHE A 237 -4.79 6.28 -8.95
N SER A 238 -3.87 5.89 -8.08
CA SER A 238 -2.61 5.28 -8.46
C SER A 238 -2.19 4.22 -7.45
N MET A 239 -1.35 3.32 -7.92
CA MET A 239 -0.68 2.32 -7.10
C MET A 239 0.82 2.60 -7.14
N HIS A 240 1.47 2.41 -6.00
CA HIS A 240 2.92 2.40 -5.96
C HIS A 240 3.45 1.32 -6.94
N PRO A 241 4.47 1.60 -7.79
CA PRO A 241 4.90 0.66 -8.84
C PRO A 241 5.20 -0.75 -8.32
N LEU A 242 5.84 -0.86 -7.16
CA LEU A 242 6.13 -2.17 -6.59
C LEU A 242 4.90 -2.87 -5.98
N VAL A 243 3.88 -2.13 -5.51
CA VAL A 243 2.60 -2.72 -5.07
C VAL A 243 1.84 -3.25 -6.27
N HIS A 244 1.88 -2.50 -7.39
CA HIS A 244 1.32 -2.90 -8.67
C HIS A 244 1.95 -4.19 -9.21
N ASP A 245 3.29 -4.24 -9.29
CA ASP A 245 4.03 -5.45 -9.69
C ASP A 245 3.73 -6.65 -8.77
N TRP A 246 3.70 -6.41 -7.46
CA TRP A 246 3.38 -7.45 -6.48
C TRP A 246 1.97 -8.01 -6.68
N CYS A 247 0.98 -7.13 -6.87
CA CYS A 247 -0.41 -7.51 -7.07
C CYS A 247 -0.59 -8.35 -8.36
N GLN A 248 0.14 -8.04 -9.43
CA GLN A 248 0.16 -8.88 -10.63
C GLN A 248 0.78 -10.26 -10.35
N SER A 249 1.86 -10.33 -9.57
CA SER A 249 2.53 -11.60 -9.29
C SER A 249 1.64 -12.62 -8.57
N ILE A 250 0.77 -12.15 -7.66
CA ILE A 250 -0.17 -13.03 -6.94
C ILE A 250 -1.36 -13.48 -7.79
N ILE A 251 -1.69 -12.78 -8.89
CA ILE A 251 -2.71 -13.23 -9.86
C ILE A 251 -2.17 -14.39 -10.68
N ILE A 252 -0.95 -14.24 -11.22
CA ILE A 252 -0.30 -15.26 -12.06
C ILE A 252 -0.11 -16.57 -11.27
N ASP A 253 0.28 -16.48 -10.00
CA ASP A 253 0.44 -17.66 -9.14
C ASP A 253 -0.90 -18.38 -8.85
N GLN A 254 -2.02 -17.65 -8.82
CA GLN A 254 -3.36 -18.23 -8.69
C GLN A 254 -3.79 -18.96 -9.96
N GLU A 255 -3.52 -18.39 -11.14
CA GLU A 255 -3.83 -19.02 -12.43
C GLU A 255 -2.96 -20.25 -12.70
N ALA A 256 -1.70 -20.27 -12.27
CA ALA A 256 -0.80 -21.42 -12.43
C ALA A 256 -1.14 -22.63 -11.54
N CYS A 257 -1.98 -22.43 -10.51
CA CYS A 257 -2.46 -23.49 -9.62
C CYS A 257 -3.81 -24.10 -10.05
N HIS A 258 -4.42 -23.59 -11.14
CA HIS A 258 -5.66 -24.08 -11.73
C HIS A 258 -5.40 -24.81 -13.06
#